data_AF-A0A4U1J449-F1
#
_entry.id   AF-A0A4U1J449-F1
#
_cell.length_a   1.000
_cell.length_b   1.000
_cell.length_c   1.000
_cell.angle_alpha   90.00
_cell.angle_beta   90.00
_cell.angle_gamma   90.00
#
_symmetry.space_group_name_H-M   'P 1'
#
loop_
_entity.id
_entity.type
_entity.pdbx_description
1 polymer ?
#
loop_
_entity_poly.entity_id
_entity_poly.type
_entity_poly.pdbx_seq_one_letter_code
_entity_poly.pdbx_strand_id
1 'polypeptide(L)'
;MVARTSRFGRLVFNRDAIVRAALRAYVEVSLAHVDPLERHSFTACAFPGWTGDLQRGAFYNGNGCGDYEVVAWTEAGVVGLAYELGAGPIEQFDLPIDAVTGGPDDVRGAVPDLPEELEPVFVRAVGMLRVGPEHGQRDAGVGFWLYGDRVAGTMFDDPTACGANRLAAWGLLRGDRLPLACSDGVKFRADEPSAAPIHAIIDAVTARALAGPTELTMAELATLLPKPPDPERLLCAQQRLQKVGITWPGSPEIPEEPT
;
A
#
# COMPACT_ATOMS: atom_id res chain seq x y z
N MET A 1 -10.88 10.78 11.44
CA MET A 1 -10.64 11.45 10.13
C MET A 1 -10.00 12.79 10.43
N VAL A 2 -8.89 13.10 9.78
CA VAL A 2 -8.09 14.30 10.06
C VAL A 2 -7.71 14.95 8.73
N ALA A 3 -7.87 16.27 8.62
CA ALA A 3 -7.49 17.01 7.43
C ALA A 3 -6.28 17.90 7.70
N ARG A 4 -5.31 17.93 6.79
CA ARG A 4 -4.13 18.79 6.88
C ARG A 4 -3.82 19.38 5.51
N THR A 5 -3.56 20.68 5.48
CA THR A 5 -3.10 21.36 4.26
C THR A 5 -1.59 21.19 4.14
N SER A 6 -1.12 20.85 2.94
CA SER A 6 0.30 20.79 2.60
C SER A 6 0.49 21.32 1.17
N ARG A 7 1.72 21.24 0.66
CA ARG A 7 2.00 21.53 -0.76
C ARG A 7 1.20 20.65 -1.74
N PHE A 8 0.74 19.48 -1.28
CA PHE A 8 -0.08 18.55 -2.06
C PHE A 8 -1.58 18.91 -2.04
N GLY A 9 -1.94 20.03 -1.42
CA GLY A 9 -3.32 20.47 -1.23
C GLY A 9 -3.91 20.01 0.11
N ARG A 10 -5.23 19.81 0.15
CA ARG A 10 -5.94 19.37 1.35
C ARG A 10 -5.94 17.84 1.41
N LEU A 11 -5.13 17.29 2.30
CA LEU A 11 -5.03 15.86 2.57
C LEU A 11 -6.01 15.47 3.67
N VAL A 12 -6.73 14.36 3.49
CA VAL A 12 -7.68 13.81 4.46
C VAL A 12 -7.30 12.37 4.79
N PHE A 13 -6.85 12.14 6.02
CA PHE A 13 -6.46 10.83 6.52
C PHE A 13 -7.59 10.21 7.34
N ASN A 14 -7.95 8.99 6.99
CA ASN A 14 -8.92 8.18 7.71
C ASN A 14 -8.45 6.72 7.66
N ARG A 15 -8.25 6.11 8.83
CA ARG A 15 -7.78 4.72 8.95
C ARG A 15 -8.60 3.77 8.09
N ASP A 16 -9.92 3.79 8.21
CA ASP A 16 -10.78 2.84 7.51
C ASP A 16 -10.76 3.10 6.00
N ALA A 17 -10.69 4.35 5.56
CA ALA A 17 -10.52 4.67 4.14
C ALA A 17 -9.17 4.17 3.60
N ILE A 18 -8.10 4.27 4.38
CA ILE A 18 -6.77 3.74 4.05
C ILE A 18 -6.82 2.22 3.93
N VAL A 19 -7.44 1.51 4.89
CA VAL A 19 -7.57 0.05 4.83
C VAL A 19 -8.38 -0.39 3.61
N ARG A 20 -9.50 0.28 3.32
CA ARG A 20 -10.31 0.01 2.13
C ARG A 20 -9.53 0.25 0.84
N ALA A 21 -8.80 1.37 0.74
CA ALA A 21 -7.99 1.68 -0.41
C ALA A 21 -6.82 0.71 -0.61
N ALA A 22 -6.18 0.27 0.47
CA ALA A 22 -5.12 -0.72 0.43
C ALA A 22 -5.64 -2.07 -0.09
N LEU A 23 -6.77 -2.56 0.46
CA LEU A 23 -7.39 -3.79 0.00
C LEU A 23 -7.81 -3.69 -1.47
N ARG A 24 -8.46 -2.59 -1.86
CA ARG A 24 -8.88 -2.37 -3.24
C ARG A 24 -7.68 -2.37 -4.20
N ALA A 25 -6.61 -1.66 -3.87
CA ALA A 25 -5.38 -1.63 -4.68
C ALA A 25 -4.73 -3.02 -4.78
N TYR A 26 -4.72 -3.78 -3.68
CA TYR A 26 -4.21 -5.14 -3.65
C TYR A 26 -5.01 -6.09 -4.57
N VAL A 27 -6.35 -6.01 -4.52
CA VAL A 27 -7.27 -6.77 -5.37
C VAL A 27 -7.11 -6.37 -6.83
N GLU A 28 -7.08 -5.07 -7.12
CA GLU A 28 -6.93 -4.52 -8.46
C GLU A 28 -5.68 -5.06 -9.16
N VAL A 29 -4.52 -4.98 -8.52
CA VAL A 29 -3.28 -5.47 -9.13
C VAL A 29 -3.28 -7.00 -9.28
N SER A 30 -3.84 -7.71 -8.31
CA SER A 30 -3.93 -9.18 -8.39
C SER A 30 -4.80 -9.62 -9.56
N LEU A 31 -5.92 -8.94 -9.81
CA LEU A 31 -6.82 -9.22 -10.92
C LEU A 31 -6.30 -8.70 -12.26
N ALA A 32 -5.63 -7.55 -12.28
CA ALA A 32 -4.99 -7.01 -13.48
C ALA A 32 -3.94 -7.99 -14.04
N HIS A 33 -3.21 -8.70 -13.16
CA HIS A 33 -2.18 -9.65 -13.56
C HIS A 33 -2.72 -10.85 -14.36
N VAL A 34 -3.99 -11.19 -14.19
CA VAL A 34 -4.65 -12.32 -14.87
C VAL A 34 -5.58 -11.89 -15.99
N ASP A 35 -5.73 -10.60 -16.25
CA ASP A 35 -6.58 -10.09 -17.33
C ASP A 35 -5.93 -10.35 -18.70
N PRO A 36 -6.45 -11.28 -19.51
CA PRO A 36 -5.82 -11.66 -20.78
C PRO A 36 -5.97 -10.59 -21.86
N LEU A 37 -6.75 -9.54 -21.61
CA LEU A 37 -6.96 -8.43 -22.53
C LEU A 37 -6.22 -7.16 -22.11
N GLU A 38 -5.44 -7.19 -21.03
CA GLU A 38 -4.65 -6.06 -20.53
C GLU A 38 -5.45 -4.76 -20.38
N ARG A 39 -6.74 -4.87 -19.99
CA ARG A 39 -7.65 -3.73 -19.84
C ARG A 39 -7.27 -2.83 -18.66
N HIS A 40 -6.38 -3.30 -17.78
CA HIS A 40 -5.81 -2.53 -16.66
C HIS A 40 -4.45 -1.96 -17.00
N SER A 41 -4.39 -1.02 -17.94
CA SER A 41 -3.12 -0.44 -18.36
C SER A 41 -2.40 0.34 -17.26
N PHE A 42 -3.13 0.81 -16.23
CA PHE A 42 -2.57 1.60 -15.13
C PHE A 42 -3.23 1.25 -13.80
N THR A 43 -2.64 0.32 -13.06
CA THR A 43 -3.03 0.04 -11.68
C THR A 43 -2.44 1.08 -10.72
N ALA A 44 -3.08 1.29 -9.56
CA ALA A 44 -2.58 2.22 -8.54
C ALA A 44 -1.23 1.79 -7.91
N CYS A 45 -0.83 0.53 -8.11
CA CYS A 45 0.37 -0.10 -7.58
C CYS A 45 0.95 -1.07 -8.62
N ALA A 46 2.29 -1.21 -8.71
CA ALA A 46 2.91 -2.21 -9.60
C ALA A 46 3.28 -3.50 -8.86
N PHE A 47 3.83 -3.39 -7.65
CA PHE A 47 4.27 -4.52 -6.84
C PHE A 47 3.66 -4.46 -5.44
N PRO A 48 2.43 -4.97 -5.26
CA PRO A 48 1.76 -4.92 -3.97
C PRO A 48 2.28 -6.01 -3.03
N GLY A 49 2.48 -5.66 -1.77
CA GLY A 49 2.71 -6.59 -0.67
C GLY A 49 1.64 -6.41 0.39
N TRP A 50 1.22 -7.51 1.03
CA TRP A 50 0.24 -7.51 2.11
C TRP A 50 0.74 -8.40 3.24
N THR A 51 0.59 -7.94 4.47
CA THR A 51 0.83 -8.72 5.70
C THR A 51 -0.20 -8.39 6.77
N GLY A 52 -0.52 -9.37 7.62
CA GLY A 52 -1.56 -9.25 8.63
C GLY A 52 -2.98 -9.21 8.04
N ASP A 53 -3.91 -8.60 8.76
CA ASP A 53 -5.33 -8.59 8.44
C ASP A 53 -5.91 -7.16 8.36
N LEU A 54 -7.22 -7.06 8.13
CA LEU A 54 -7.93 -5.77 8.00
C LEU A 54 -7.96 -4.95 9.30
N GLN A 55 -7.77 -5.57 10.46
CA GLN A 55 -7.66 -4.88 11.74
C GLN A 55 -6.22 -4.45 12.03
N ARG A 56 -5.25 -5.34 11.75
CA ARG A 56 -3.83 -5.16 12.05
C ARG A 56 -2.99 -5.66 10.88
N GLY A 57 -2.69 -4.76 9.97
CA GLY A 57 -2.05 -5.11 8.70
C GLY A 57 -1.08 -4.05 8.21
N ALA A 58 -0.43 -4.38 7.11
CA ALA A 58 0.37 -3.42 6.37
C ALA A 58 0.36 -3.74 4.87
N PHE A 59 0.43 -2.68 4.09
CA PHE A 59 0.44 -2.71 2.64
C PHE A 59 1.71 -2.05 2.13
N TYR A 60 2.42 -2.78 1.28
CA TYR A 60 3.57 -2.30 0.53
C TYR A 60 3.14 -2.00 -0.89
N ASN A 61 3.53 -0.85 -1.42
CA ASN A 61 3.30 -0.47 -2.80
C ASN A 61 4.64 -0.14 -3.45
N GLY A 62 5.12 -0.96 -4.38
CA GLY A 62 6.30 -0.67 -5.21
C GLY A 62 5.93 -0.11 -6.59
N ASN A 63 6.78 0.78 -7.13
CA ASN A 63 6.62 1.32 -8.51
C ASN A 63 7.37 0.52 -9.58
N GLY A 64 8.20 -0.47 -9.20
CA GLY A 64 9.02 -1.24 -10.14
C GLY A 64 10.34 -0.61 -10.54
N CYS A 65 10.60 0.62 -10.10
CA CYS A 65 11.85 1.35 -10.34
C CYS A 65 12.76 1.39 -9.10
N GLY A 66 12.35 0.77 -8.00
CA GLY A 66 13.11 0.70 -6.74
C GLY A 66 12.44 1.45 -5.59
N ASP A 67 11.57 2.42 -5.88
CA ASP A 67 10.86 3.19 -4.85
C ASP A 67 9.59 2.48 -4.41
N TYR A 68 9.25 2.68 -3.14
CA TYR A 68 8.04 2.12 -2.58
C TYR A 68 7.58 2.90 -1.36
N GLU A 69 6.31 2.76 -1.02
CA GLU A 69 5.78 3.16 0.27
C GLU A 69 5.14 1.98 0.98
N VAL A 70 5.16 2.05 2.31
CA VAL A 70 4.50 1.12 3.20
C VAL A 70 3.49 1.91 4.02
N VAL A 71 2.28 1.39 4.15
CA VAL A 71 1.28 1.90 5.09
C VAL A 71 0.83 0.75 5.99
N ALA A 72 1.07 0.88 7.29
CA ALA A 72 0.67 -0.07 8.31
C ALA A 72 -0.42 0.51 9.20
N TRP A 73 -1.28 -0.35 9.75
CA TRP A 73 -2.38 0.05 10.61
C TRP A 73 -2.62 -0.94 11.74
N THR A 74 -3.16 -0.40 12.84
CA THR A 74 -3.86 -1.13 13.90
C THR A 74 -5.07 -0.30 14.33
N GLU A 75 -5.86 -0.77 15.28
CA GLU A 75 -6.96 -0.03 15.88
C GLU A 75 -6.51 1.31 16.51
N ALA A 76 -5.25 1.41 16.95
CA ALA A 76 -4.69 2.64 17.50
C ALA A 76 -4.49 3.72 16.42
N GLY A 77 -4.13 3.34 15.20
CA GLY A 77 -3.86 4.31 14.14
C GLY A 77 -3.09 3.75 12.95
N VAL A 78 -2.42 4.65 12.22
CA VAL A 78 -1.74 4.35 10.95
C VAL A 78 -0.35 4.95 10.95
N VAL A 79 0.62 4.23 10.38
CA VAL A 79 1.95 4.74 10.06
C VAL A 79 2.22 4.52 8.57
N GLY A 80 2.65 5.56 7.87
CA GLY A 80 3.11 5.50 6.50
C GLY A 80 4.60 5.84 6.42
N LEU A 81 5.38 5.07 5.67
CA LEU A 81 6.80 5.28 5.44
C LEU A 81 7.08 5.16 3.94
N ALA A 82 7.91 6.03 3.39
CA ALA A 82 8.33 5.97 2.01
C ALA A 82 9.83 5.86 1.88
N TYR A 83 10.23 4.94 1.01
CA TYR A 83 11.58 4.77 0.53
C TYR A 83 11.70 5.32 -0.89
N GLU A 84 12.80 6.02 -1.15
CA GLU A 84 13.23 6.44 -2.47
C GLU A 84 14.68 5.99 -2.68
N LEU A 85 14.94 5.44 -3.86
CA LEU A 85 16.26 4.91 -4.19
C LEU A 85 17.32 6.01 -4.11
N GLY A 86 18.29 5.85 -3.20
CA GLY A 86 19.35 6.84 -2.96
C GLY A 86 18.97 7.96 -1.99
N ALA A 87 17.83 7.85 -1.29
CA ALA A 87 17.41 8.78 -0.24
C ALA A 87 17.14 8.00 1.07
N GLY A 88 18.21 7.72 1.81
CA GLY A 88 18.16 7.18 3.17
C GLY A 88 18.27 8.30 4.24
N PRO A 89 18.06 7.98 5.53
CA PRO A 89 18.18 8.95 6.62
C PRO A 89 19.56 9.62 6.68
N ILE A 90 20.61 8.87 6.34
CA ILE A 90 22.00 9.36 6.32
C ILE A 90 22.15 10.46 5.26
N GLU A 91 21.72 10.17 4.04
CA GLU A 91 21.88 11.08 2.89
C GLU A 91 20.92 12.27 2.98
N GLN A 92 19.69 12.05 3.47
CA GLN A 92 18.66 13.09 3.52
C GLN A 92 18.85 14.08 4.66
N PHE A 93 19.38 13.63 5.80
CA PHE A 93 19.55 14.46 6.99
C PHE A 93 21.02 14.80 7.28
N ASP A 94 21.95 14.46 6.38
CA ASP A 94 23.41 14.60 6.55
C ASP A 94 23.87 14.03 7.91
N LEU A 95 23.26 12.91 8.28
CA LEU A 95 23.52 12.28 9.56
C LEU A 95 24.79 11.43 9.45
N PRO A 96 25.70 11.50 10.42
CA PRO A 96 26.80 10.55 10.46
C PRO A 96 26.25 9.15 10.69
N ILE A 97 26.92 8.11 10.17
CA ILE A 97 26.46 6.71 10.18
C ILE A 97 26.07 6.23 11.60
N ASP A 98 26.71 6.79 12.63
CA ASP A 98 26.50 6.48 14.04
C ASP A 98 25.31 7.23 14.70
N ALA A 99 24.71 8.22 14.03
CA ALA A 99 23.53 8.94 14.52
C ALA A 99 22.21 8.18 14.34
N VAL A 100 22.20 7.08 13.59
CA VAL A 100 21.07 6.13 13.55
C VAL A 100 21.11 5.27 14.82
N THR A 101 20.64 5.83 15.94
CA THR A 101 20.69 5.18 17.25
C THR A 101 19.62 4.10 17.40
N GLY A 102 19.96 2.85 17.08
CA GLY A 102 19.01 1.73 17.22
C GLY A 102 19.29 0.52 16.33
N GLY A 103 20.36 0.61 15.52
CA GLY A 103 20.74 -0.40 14.54
C GLY A 103 20.42 0.05 13.11
N PRO A 104 20.66 -0.81 12.11
CA PRO A 104 20.36 -0.53 10.71
C PRO A 104 18.89 -0.14 10.43
N ASP A 105 17.96 -0.33 11.36
CA ASP A 105 16.52 -0.25 11.12
C ASP A 105 15.83 1.01 11.70
N ASP A 106 16.56 1.94 12.34
CA ASP A 106 15.92 3.08 13.00
C ASP A 106 15.55 4.22 12.04
N VAL A 107 14.35 4.12 11.46
CA VAL A 107 13.76 5.13 10.58
C VAL A 107 12.84 6.12 11.31
N ARG A 108 12.97 6.26 12.63
CA ARG A 108 12.13 7.20 13.42
C ARG A 108 12.29 8.66 12.99
N GLY A 109 13.41 9.01 12.34
CA GLY A 109 13.59 10.32 11.70
C GLY A 109 12.50 10.68 10.68
N ALA A 110 11.85 9.69 10.04
CA ALA A 110 10.73 9.92 9.13
C ALA A 110 9.40 10.24 9.84
N VAL A 111 9.28 9.90 11.12
CA VAL A 111 8.06 10.02 11.93
C VAL A 111 8.36 10.67 13.29
N PRO A 112 8.84 11.92 13.30
CA PRO A 112 9.10 12.64 14.56
C PRO A 112 7.85 12.68 15.43
N ASP A 113 8.06 12.66 16.74
CA ASP A 113 7.02 12.70 17.78
C ASP A 113 5.97 11.58 17.65
N LEU A 114 6.38 10.41 17.15
CA LEU A 114 5.52 9.23 17.06
C LEU A 114 4.94 8.88 18.45
N PRO A 115 3.61 8.84 18.63
CA PRO A 115 3.00 8.37 19.87
C PRO A 115 3.42 6.94 20.21
N GLU A 116 3.71 6.66 21.48
CA GLU A 116 4.13 5.33 21.96
C GLU A 116 3.12 4.23 21.58
N GLU A 117 1.83 4.56 21.55
CA GLU A 117 0.76 3.63 21.18
C GLU A 117 0.82 3.19 19.70
N LEU A 118 1.53 3.95 18.85
CA LEU A 118 1.76 3.59 17.46
C LEU A 118 3.06 2.79 17.24
N GLU A 119 3.86 2.55 18.28
CA GLU A 119 5.10 1.78 18.16
C GLU A 119 4.90 0.40 17.51
N PRO A 120 3.85 -0.40 17.85
CA PRO A 120 3.60 -1.67 17.17
C PRO A 120 3.26 -1.52 15.67
N VAL A 121 2.63 -0.40 15.30
CA VAL A 121 2.28 -0.08 13.91
C VAL A 121 3.54 0.31 13.14
N PHE A 122 4.40 1.10 13.78
CA PHE A 122 5.69 1.50 13.24
C PHE A 122 6.59 0.29 13.00
N VAL A 123 6.78 -0.59 13.99
CA VAL A 123 7.56 -1.82 13.85
C VAL A 123 7.06 -2.67 12.68
N ARG A 124 5.74 -2.76 12.48
CA ARG A 124 5.15 -3.47 11.33
C ARG A 124 5.48 -2.80 10.01
N ALA A 125 5.37 -1.47 9.92
CA ALA A 125 5.73 -0.72 8.72
C ALA A 125 7.21 -0.91 8.37
N VAL A 126 8.08 -0.76 9.38
CA VAL A 126 9.52 -0.96 9.28
C VAL A 126 9.86 -2.39 8.84
N GLY A 127 9.13 -3.38 9.36
CA GLY A 127 9.24 -4.79 8.96
C GLY A 127 9.02 -5.06 7.46
N MET A 128 8.31 -4.19 6.74
CA MET A 128 8.11 -4.30 5.30
C MET A 128 9.12 -3.51 4.46
N LEU A 129 9.96 -2.69 5.09
CA LEU A 129 11.04 -1.99 4.38
C LEU A 129 12.12 -2.99 3.97
N ARG A 130 12.65 -2.79 2.77
CA ARG A 130 13.82 -3.54 2.29
C ARG A 130 15.06 -3.06 3.02
N VAL A 131 15.97 -4.00 3.23
CA VAL A 131 17.31 -3.72 3.74
C VAL A 131 18.19 -3.29 2.57
N GLY A 132 18.70 -2.06 2.63
CA GLY A 132 19.61 -1.47 1.66
C GLY A 132 20.93 -2.26 1.58
N PRO A 133 21.47 -2.48 0.37
CA PRO A 133 22.65 -3.34 0.19
C PRO A 133 23.96 -2.68 0.66
N GLU A 134 24.00 -1.34 0.75
CA GLU A 134 25.23 -0.59 1.01
C GLU A 134 25.62 -0.59 2.49
N HIS A 135 24.62 -0.41 3.37
CA HIS A 135 24.83 -0.26 4.81
C HIS A 135 24.02 -1.24 5.64
N GLY A 136 23.29 -2.16 5.00
CA GLY A 136 22.43 -3.12 5.69
C GLY A 136 21.29 -2.45 6.45
N GLN A 137 20.94 -1.22 6.08
CA GLN A 137 19.97 -0.38 6.79
C GLN A 137 18.60 -0.38 6.11
N ARG A 138 17.51 -0.21 6.85
CA ARG A 138 16.20 0.11 6.29
C ARG A 138 16.13 1.61 6.09
N ASP A 139 15.75 2.00 4.89
CA ASP A 139 15.69 3.40 4.51
C ASP A 139 14.22 3.83 4.39
N ALA A 140 13.86 4.87 5.15
CA ALA A 140 12.67 5.65 4.91
C ALA A 140 12.97 7.12 5.24
N GLY A 141 12.88 7.98 4.24
CA GLY A 141 13.20 9.40 4.35
C GLY A 141 11.99 10.29 4.64
N VAL A 142 10.79 9.80 4.32
CA VAL A 142 9.53 10.50 4.51
C VAL A 142 8.53 9.59 5.19
N GLY A 143 7.81 10.13 6.17
CA GLY A 143 6.77 9.38 6.87
C GLY A 143 5.62 10.24 7.38
N PHE A 144 4.53 9.58 7.71
CA PHE A 144 3.43 10.15 8.48
C PHE A 144 2.92 9.16 9.52
N TRP A 145 2.30 9.69 10.57
CA TRP A 145 1.52 8.92 11.53
C TRP A 145 0.15 9.56 11.75
N LEU A 146 -0.86 8.73 12.01
CA LEU A 146 -2.24 9.10 12.33
C LEU A 146 -2.61 8.44 13.66
N TYR A 147 -2.93 9.24 14.68
CA TYR A 147 -3.35 8.76 16.00
C TYR A 147 -4.53 9.59 16.51
N GLY A 148 -5.70 8.96 16.65
CA GLY A 148 -6.94 9.65 16.99
C GLY A 148 -7.30 10.73 15.96
N ASP A 149 -7.32 11.98 16.39
CA ASP A 149 -7.57 13.18 15.57
C ASP A 149 -6.29 13.93 15.15
N ARG A 150 -5.12 13.35 15.40
CA ARG A 150 -3.82 13.95 15.10
C ARG A 150 -3.15 13.26 13.92
N VAL A 151 -2.49 14.05 13.07
CA VAL A 151 -1.63 13.57 11.98
C VAL A 151 -0.34 14.39 11.91
N ALA A 152 0.81 13.74 11.93
CA ALA A 152 2.12 14.39 11.77
C ALA A 152 3.15 13.48 11.10
N GLY A 153 4.42 13.90 11.07
CA GLY A 153 5.53 13.25 10.36
C GLY A 153 6.18 14.16 9.32
N THR A 154 7.35 13.77 8.83
CA THR A 154 8.17 14.60 7.93
C THR A 154 7.51 14.86 6.57
N MET A 155 6.49 14.06 6.21
CA MET A 155 5.68 14.29 5.01
C MET A 155 5.07 15.70 4.95
N PHE A 156 4.85 16.34 6.10
CA PHE A 156 4.24 17.67 6.18
C PHE A 156 5.25 18.82 6.25
N ASP A 157 6.55 18.54 6.23
CA ASP A 157 7.64 19.51 6.37
C ASP A 157 8.26 19.89 5.01
N ASP A 158 7.40 19.98 3.98
CA ASP A 158 7.78 20.25 2.58
C ASP A 158 8.84 19.31 1.97
N PRO A 159 8.62 17.98 2.04
CA PRO A 159 9.58 17.01 1.52
C PRO A 159 9.70 17.09 -0.01
N THR A 160 10.91 17.18 -0.55
CA THR A 160 11.16 17.17 -2.00
C THR A 160 11.19 15.76 -2.61
N ALA A 161 11.37 14.73 -1.77
CA ALA A 161 11.43 13.32 -2.14
C ALA A 161 10.18 12.83 -2.90
N CYS A 162 10.37 12.00 -3.93
CA CYS A 162 9.30 11.35 -4.69
C CYS A 162 8.41 10.48 -3.79
N GLY A 163 8.98 9.91 -2.72
CA GLY A 163 8.24 9.15 -1.70
C GLY A 163 7.09 9.95 -1.07
N ALA A 164 7.22 11.27 -0.98
CA ALA A 164 6.18 12.13 -0.42
C ALA A 164 4.91 12.20 -1.29
N ASN A 165 5.03 12.20 -2.63
CA ASN A 165 3.89 12.15 -3.53
C ASN A 165 3.06 10.87 -3.29
N ARG A 166 3.74 9.77 -3.01
CA ARG A 166 3.13 8.46 -2.80
C ARG A 166 2.41 8.39 -1.45
N LEU A 167 3.02 8.92 -0.39
CA LEU A 167 2.33 9.08 0.89
C LEU A 167 1.14 10.06 0.80
N ALA A 168 1.26 11.13 0.00
CA ALA A 168 0.16 12.07 -0.25
C ALA A 168 -1.06 11.42 -0.92
N ALA A 169 -0.87 10.40 -1.77
CA ALA A 169 -1.97 9.67 -2.40
C ALA A 169 -2.96 9.09 -1.38
N TRP A 170 -2.47 8.65 -0.22
CA TRP A 170 -3.28 8.11 0.88
C TRP A 170 -4.16 9.16 1.57
N GLY A 171 -3.78 10.43 1.47
CA GLY A 171 -4.59 11.57 1.90
C GLY A 171 -5.50 12.13 0.82
N LEU A 172 -5.41 11.65 -0.43
CA LEU A 172 -6.12 12.19 -1.60
C LEU A 172 -7.16 11.21 -2.17
N LEU A 173 -7.53 10.17 -1.42
CA LEU A 173 -8.45 9.11 -1.87
C LEU A 173 -9.76 9.68 -2.45
N ARG A 174 -10.25 9.06 -3.54
CA ARG A 174 -11.59 9.30 -4.08
C ARG A 174 -12.45 8.05 -3.88
N GLY A 175 -13.31 8.09 -2.87
CA GLY A 175 -13.94 6.87 -2.37
C GLY A 175 -12.87 5.92 -1.83
N ASP A 176 -12.85 4.69 -2.33
CA ASP A 176 -11.86 3.68 -1.95
C ASP A 176 -10.70 3.58 -2.95
N ARG A 177 -10.55 4.55 -3.86
CA ARG A 177 -9.51 4.53 -4.91
C ARG A 177 -8.28 5.34 -4.53
N LEU A 178 -7.14 4.67 -4.57
CA LEU A 178 -5.81 5.29 -4.49
C LEU A 178 -5.47 5.92 -5.85
N PRO A 179 -5.10 7.21 -5.92
CA PRO A 179 -4.60 7.80 -7.17
C PRO A 179 -3.22 7.25 -7.53
N LEU A 180 -2.87 7.36 -8.82
CA LEU A 180 -1.51 7.08 -9.26
C LEU A 180 -0.58 8.20 -8.77
N ALA A 181 0.44 7.84 -8.01
CA ALA A 181 1.49 8.75 -7.59
C ALA A 181 2.80 8.46 -8.33
N CYS A 182 3.34 9.49 -8.97
CA CYS A 182 4.61 9.46 -9.68
C CYS A 182 5.52 10.61 -9.16
N SER A 183 6.75 10.67 -9.64
CA SER A 183 7.69 11.75 -9.31
C SER A 183 7.16 13.14 -9.70
N ASP A 184 6.34 13.23 -10.75
CA ASP A 184 5.74 14.47 -11.25
C ASP A 184 4.38 14.83 -10.60
N GLY A 185 3.91 14.05 -9.61
CA GLY A 185 2.74 14.36 -8.79
C GLY A 185 1.73 13.23 -8.66
N VAL A 186 0.51 13.60 -8.25
CA VAL A 186 -0.61 12.67 -7.99
C VAL A 186 -1.71 12.86 -9.04
N LYS A 187 -2.09 11.78 -9.73
CA LYS A 187 -3.04 11.82 -10.85
C LYS A 187 -4.14 10.78 -10.68
N PHE A 188 -5.38 11.21 -10.88
CA PHE A 188 -6.50 10.32 -11.14
C PHE A 188 -6.62 10.13 -12.65
N ARG A 189 -6.37 8.91 -13.13
CA ARG A 189 -6.68 8.57 -14.51
C ARG A 189 -8.14 8.17 -14.60
N ALA A 190 -8.80 8.62 -15.66
CA ALA A 190 -10.11 8.08 -15.99
C ALA A 190 -9.93 6.62 -16.41
N ASP A 191 -10.85 5.77 -15.96
CA ASP A 191 -10.87 4.38 -16.41
C ASP A 191 -11.15 4.35 -17.91
N GLU A 192 -10.42 3.51 -18.64
CA GLU A 192 -10.82 3.17 -20.00
C GLU A 192 -12.21 2.51 -19.95
N PRO A 193 -13.14 2.84 -20.88
CA PRO A 193 -14.48 2.26 -20.87
C PRO A 193 -14.50 0.72 -20.85
N SER A 194 -13.47 0.08 -21.43
CA SER A 194 -13.28 -1.37 -21.43
C SER A 194 -12.91 -1.95 -20.06
N ALA A 195 -12.34 -1.16 -19.16
CA ALA A 195 -11.96 -1.56 -17.80
C ALA A 195 -13.12 -1.44 -16.80
N ALA A 196 -14.17 -0.66 -17.13
CA ALA A 196 -15.28 -0.38 -16.22
C ALA A 196 -15.96 -1.64 -15.64
N PRO A 197 -16.25 -2.71 -16.41
CA PRO A 197 -16.80 -3.94 -15.85
C PRO A 197 -15.89 -4.59 -14.81
N ILE A 198 -14.57 -4.49 -14.99
CA ILE A 198 -13.62 -5.12 -14.07
C ILE A 198 -13.47 -4.30 -12.81
N HIS A 199 -13.42 -2.96 -12.93
CA HIS A 199 -13.45 -2.10 -11.76
C HIS A 199 -14.72 -2.31 -10.92
N ALA A 200 -15.87 -2.55 -11.55
CA ALA A 200 -17.09 -2.91 -10.83
C ALA A 200 -16.94 -4.23 -10.03
N ILE A 201 -16.26 -5.23 -10.60
CA ILE A 201 -15.95 -6.49 -9.91
C ILE A 201 -14.97 -6.25 -8.77
N ILE A 202 -13.89 -5.49 -8.99
CA ILE A 202 -12.92 -5.12 -7.95
C ILE A 202 -13.63 -4.43 -6.78
N ASP A 203 -14.49 -3.45 -7.08
CA ASP A 203 -15.22 -2.68 -6.07
C ASP A 203 -16.19 -3.59 -5.30
N ALA A 204 -16.93 -4.46 -5.99
CA ALA A 204 -17.87 -5.39 -5.37
C ALA A 204 -17.18 -6.45 -4.50
N VAL A 205 -16.11 -7.07 -4.99
CA VAL A 205 -15.33 -8.07 -4.26
C VAL A 205 -14.65 -7.45 -3.05
N THR A 206 -14.09 -6.25 -3.21
CA THR A 206 -13.48 -5.50 -2.09
C THR A 206 -14.53 -5.21 -1.01
N ALA A 207 -15.72 -4.74 -1.39
CA ALA A 207 -16.81 -4.50 -0.45
C ALA A 207 -17.23 -5.76 0.31
N ARG A 208 -17.31 -6.92 -0.37
CA ARG A 208 -17.61 -8.20 0.27
C ARG A 208 -16.49 -8.64 1.21
N ALA A 209 -15.23 -8.54 0.77
CA ALA A 209 -14.06 -8.92 1.56
C ALA A 209 -13.92 -8.10 2.86
N LEU A 210 -14.32 -6.83 2.82
CA LEU A 210 -14.39 -5.98 4.03
C LEU A 210 -15.45 -6.44 5.04
N ALA A 211 -16.50 -7.12 4.58
CA ALA A 211 -17.54 -7.68 5.44
C ALA A 211 -17.20 -9.10 5.94
N GLY A 212 -16.24 -9.79 5.33
CA GLY A 212 -15.77 -11.11 5.71
C GLY A 212 -15.19 -11.89 4.53
N PRO A 213 -14.71 -13.13 4.75
CA PRO A 213 -14.23 -13.98 3.68
C PRO A 213 -15.27 -14.13 2.56
N THR A 214 -14.81 -14.04 1.31
CA THR A 214 -15.68 -14.07 0.13
C THR A 214 -15.05 -14.90 -0.97
N GLU A 215 -15.88 -15.37 -1.90
CA GLU A 215 -15.44 -16.04 -3.12
C GLU A 215 -15.79 -15.20 -4.36
N LEU A 216 -14.97 -15.29 -5.41
CA LEU A 216 -15.31 -14.81 -6.75
C LEU A 216 -16.36 -15.73 -7.40
N THR A 217 -17.43 -15.14 -7.91
CA THR A 217 -18.50 -15.89 -8.59
C THR A 217 -18.11 -16.28 -10.01
N MET A 218 -18.67 -17.39 -10.52
CA MET A 218 -18.43 -17.83 -11.91
C MET A 218 -18.73 -16.75 -12.96
N ALA A 219 -19.71 -15.86 -12.71
CA ALA A 219 -20.04 -14.75 -13.60
C ALA A 219 -18.97 -13.64 -13.58
N GLU A 220 -18.43 -13.31 -12.40
CA GLU A 220 -17.29 -12.40 -12.26
C GLU A 220 -16.08 -12.97 -13.00
N LEU A 221 -15.81 -14.28 -12.83
CA LEU A 221 -14.71 -14.95 -13.52
C LEU A 221 -14.85 -14.93 -15.04
N ALA A 222 -16.05 -15.18 -15.58
CA ALA A 222 -16.27 -15.12 -17.02
C ALA A 222 -16.04 -13.70 -17.59
N THR A 223 -16.29 -12.67 -16.79
CA THR A 223 -16.04 -11.27 -17.17
C THR A 223 -14.56 -10.89 -17.06
N LEU A 224 -13.89 -11.37 -16.02
CA LEU A 224 -12.46 -11.18 -15.78
C LEU A 224 -11.61 -11.93 -16.81
N LEU A 225 -11.99 -13.16 -17.12
CA LEU A 225 -11.24 -14.10 -17.96
C LEU A 225 -12.05 -14.51 -19.19
N PRO A 226 -12.23 -13.62 -20.18
CA PRO A 226 -12.90 -13.98 -21.43
C PRO A 226 -12.12 -15.02 -22.25
N LYS A 227 -10.85 -15.28 -21.87
CA LYS A 227 -9.98 -16.33 -22.39
C LYS A 227 -9.23 -16.96 -21.21
N PRO A 228 -8.78 -18.22 -21.33
CA PRO A 228 -7.93 -18.84 -20.32
C PRO A 228 -6.68 -17.97 -20.07
N PRO A 229 -6.40 -17.57 -18.81
CA PRO A 229 -5.19 -16.85 -18.47
C PRO A 229 -3.99 -17.79 -18.46
N ASP A 230 -2.80 -17.21 -18.37
CA ASP A 230 -1.61 -17.98 -18.06
C ASP A 230 -1.76 -18.69 -16.69
N PRO A 231 -1.53 -20.02 -16.59
CA PRO A 231 -1.73 -20.77 -15.36
C PRO A 231 -0.86 -20.32 -14.18
N GLU A 232 0.37 -19.88 -14.42
CA GLU A 232 1.27 -19.41 -13.36
C GLU A 232 0.79 -18.07 -12.81
N ARG A 233 0.38 -17.16 -13.69
CA ARG A 233 -0.24 -15.88 -13.31
C ARG A 233 -1.53 -16.11 -12.52
N LEU A 234 -2.36 -17.06 -12.95
CA LEU A 234 -3.60 -17.43 -12.25
C LEU A 234 -3.31 -17.92 -10.84
N LEU A 235 -2.40 -18.88 -10.68
CA LEU A 235 -2.02 -19.41 -9.38
C LEU A 235 -1.48 -18.30 -8.46
N CYS A 236 -0.62 -17.43 -8.99
CA CYS A 236 -0.08 -16.28 -8.25
C CYS A 236 -1.21 -15.34 -7.76
N ALA A 237 -2.17 -15.01 -8.63
CA ALA A 237 -3.30 -14.16 -8.25
C ALA A 237 -4.21 -14.81 -7.20
N GLN A 238 -4.49 -16.12 -7.34
CA GLN A 238 -5.27 -16.87 -6.35
C GLN A 238 -4.60 -16.84 -4.97
N GLN A 239 -3.31 -17.16 -4.90
CA GLN A 239 -2.55 -17.14 -3.65
C GLN A 239 -2.51 -15.75 -3.02
N ARG A 240 -2.40 -14.69 -3.83
CA ARG A 240 -2.46 -13.30 -3.33
C ARG A 240 -3.83 -13.00 -2.73
N LEU A 241 -4.90 -13.21 -3.49
CA LEU A 241 -6.27 -12.90 -3.06
C LEU A 241 -6.66 -13.66 -1.78
N GLN A 242 -6.21 -14.90 -1.63
CA GLN A 242 -6.49 -15.68 -0.42
C GLN A 242 -5.88 -15.06 0.85
N LYS A 243 -4.74 -14.35 0.77
CA LYS A 243 -4.15 -13.63 1.92
C LYS A 243 -5.07 -12.57 2.51
N VAL A 244 -6.02 -12.07 1.71
CA VAL A 244 -7.00 -11.06 2.12
C VAL A 244 -8.41 -11.64 2.20
N GLY A 245 -8.53 -12.97 2.32
CA GLY A 245 -9.80 -13.66 2.51
C GLY A 245 -10.67 -13.74 1.24
N ILE A 246 -10.08 -13.55 0.06
CA ILE A 246 -10.79 -13.68 -1.23
C ILE A 246 -10.36 -14.99 -1.88
N THR A 247 -11.30 -15.93 -2.02
CA THR A 247 -11.07 -17.20 -2.71
C THR A 247 -11.62 -17.16 -4.14
N TRP A 248 -11.19 -18.16 -4.90
CA TRP A 248 -11.66 -18.45 -6.24
C TRP A 248 -12.14 -19.91 -6.25
N PRO A 249 -13.19 -20.27 -7.01
CA PRO A 249 -13.59 -21.67 -7.23
C PRO A 249 -12.42 -22.57 -7.69
N GLY A 250 -11.97 -23.47 -6.80
CA GLY A 250 -10.82 -24.33 -7.05
C GLY A 250 -9.47 -23.70 -6.74
N SER A 251 -9.42 -22.62 -5.94
CA SER A 251 -8.18 -22.17 -5.33
C SER A 251 -7.53 -23.31 -4.52
N PRO A 252 -6.19 -23.44 -4.55
CA PRO A 252 -5.51 -24.42 -3.72
C PRO A 252 -5.74 -24.13 -2.23
N GLU A 253 -5.77 -25.16 -1.39
CA GLU A 253 -5.70 -24.97 0.06
C GLU A 253 -4.36 -24.33 0.42
N ILE A 254 -4.38 -23.25 1.21
CA ILE A 254 -3.15 -22.69 1.77
C ILE A 254 -2.78 -23.54 2.99
N PRO A 255 -1.53 -24.06 3.08
CA PRO A 255 -1.04 -24.69 4.29
C PRO A 255 -1.14 -23.70 5.47
N GLU A 256 -1.69 -24.13 6.61
CA GLU A 256 -1.71 -23.31 7.82
C GLU A 256 -0.28 -22.84 8.14
N GLU A 257 -0.10 -21.53 8.44
CA GLU A 257 1.20 -21.05 8.90
C GLU A 257 1.56 -21.76 10.21
N PRO A 258 2.80 -22.25 10.37
CA PRO A 258 3.21 -22.87 11.62
C PRO A 258 3.12 -21.82 12.73
N THR A 259 2.23 -22.08 13.69
CA THR A 259 2.05 -21.32 14.95
C THR A 259 3.27 -21.41 15.85
#